data_AF-A0A962YCZ0-F1
#
_entry.id   AF-A0A962YCZ0-F1
#
_cell.length_a   1.000
_cell.length_b   1.000
_cell.length_c   1.000
_cell.angle_alpha   90.00
_cell.angle_beta   90.00
_cell.angle_gamma   90.00
#
_symmetry.space_group_name_H-M   'P 1'
#
loop_
_entity.id
_entity.type
_entity.pdbx_description
1 polymer ?
#
loop_
_entity_poly.entity_id
_entity_poly.type
_entity_poly.pdbx_seq_one_letter_code
_entity_poly.pdbx_strand_id
1 'polypeptide(L)'
;MEYINWVIYPLLIFIGAQYLLGPIMVYLNQNMPIKYKFTILDSEIFLEERGSIFRALHDQILGSGFRYVGSSELNMSHSALYFSIYYNEELKLTCTLMTVHATHNSPFTQIEFTQLYKDGTLFGVNNNGIFGVYPKWSIKDGYRYPSVNDYNQLLNIARKLIGRYKSNCTP
;
A
#
# COMPACT_ATOMS: atom_id res chain seq x y z
N MET A 1 -31.69 20.27 38.20
CA MET A 1 -30.21 20.12 38.21
C MET A 1 -29.79 18.68 38.47
N GLU A 2 -30.32 17.98 39.49
CA GLU A 2 -29.95 16.56 39.74
C GLU A 2 -30.28 15.60 38.59
N TYR A 3 -31.48 15.66 38.01
CA TYR A 3 -31.86 14.79 36.88
C TYR A 3 -30.95 14.93 35.66
N ILE A 4 -30.38 16.11 35.43
CA ILE A 4 -29.42 16.35 34.34
C ILE A 4 -28.11 15.62 34.63
N ASN A 5 -27.64 15.62 35.88
CA ASN A 5 -26.44 14.91 36.29
C ASN A 5 -26.59 13.38 36.15
N TRP A 6 -27.78 12.84 36.41
CA TRP A 6 -28.09 11.41 36.21
C TRP A 6 -28.02 10.96 34.75
N VAL A 7 -28.13 11.87 33.79
CA VAL A 7 -27.95 11.58 32.36
C VAL A 7 -26.52 11.87 31.91
N ILE A 8 -25.93 12.96 32.41
CA ILE A 8 -24.57 13.38 32.02
C ILE A 8 -23.51 12.42 32.54
N TYR A 9 -23.58 11.96 33.80
CA TYR A 9 -22.54 11.10 34.35
C TYR A 9 -22.42 9.73 33.65
N PRO A 10 -23.51 8.99 33.39
CA PRO A 10 -23.42 7.75 32.63
C PRO A 10 -22.88 7.96 31.22
N LEU A 11 -23.27 9.06 30.56
CA LEU A 11 -22.77 9.41 29.24
C LEU A 11 -21.26 9.68 29.26
N LEU A 12 -20.78 10.47 30.23
CA LEU A 12 -19.35 10.76 30.39
C LEU A 12 -18.56 9.50 30.75
N ILE A 13 -19.09 8.62 31.61
CA ILE A 13 -18.46 7.33 31.94
C ILE A 13 -18.39 6.46 30.69
N PHE A 14 -19.45 6.38 29.89
CA PHE A 14 -19.48 5.60 28.66
C PHE A 14 -18.46 6.11 27.64
N ILE A 15 -18.41 7.43 27.41
CA ILE A 15 -17.43 8.06 26.52
C ILE A 15 -16.02 7.83 27.06
N GLY A 16 -15.77 8.09 28.34
CA GLY A 16 -14.47 7.88 28.99
C GLY A 16 -14.00 6.42 28.90
N ALA A 17 -14.91 5.46 29.11
CA ALA A 17 -14.63 4.05 28.95
C ALA A 17 -14.28 3.70 27.50
N GLN A 18 -14.96 4.25 26.49
CA GLN A 18 -14.61 4.03 25.09
C GLN A 18 -13.21 4.57 24.74
N TYR A 19 -12.88 5.78 25.23
CA TYR A 19 -11.57 6.38 25.00
C TYR A 19 -10.43 5.71 25.77
N LEU A 20 -10.73 4.97 26.84
CA LEU A 20 -9.72 4.18 27.58
C LEU A 20 -9.60 2.76 27.03
N LEU A 21 -10.72 2.05 26.88
CA LEU A 21 -10.76 0.66 26.47
C LEU A 21 -10.35 0.47 25.00
N GLY A 22 -10.70 1.42 24.12
CA GLY A 22 -10.33 1.36 22.71
C GLY A 22 -8.82 1.26 22.49
N PRO A 23 -8.03 2.23 22.98
CA PRO A 23 -6.56 2.17 22.88
C PRO A 23 -5.94 0.94 23.55
N ILE A 24 -6.47 0.50 24.70
CA ILE A 24 -5.99 -0.71 25.38
C ILE A 24 -6.23 -1.94 24.52
N MET A 25 -7.43 -2.10 23.95
CA MET A 25 -7.73 -3.22 23.05
C MET A 25 -6.88 -3.20 21.79
N VAL A 26 -6.61 -2.03 21.22
CA VAL A 26 -5.70 -1.88 20.08
C VAL A 26 -4.28 -2.29 20.48
N TYR A 27 -3.77 -1.81 21.61
CA TYR A 27 -2.44 -2.17 22.10
C TYR A 27 -2.27 -3.67 22.35
N LEU A 28 -3.29 -4.33 22.91
CA LEU A 28 -3.23 -5.76 23.22
C LEU A 28 -3.41 -6.66 21.99
N ASN A 29 -4.21 -6.24 21.00
CA ASN A 29 -4.61 -7.11 19.89
C ASN A 29 -3.94 -6.76 18.56
N GLN A 30 -3.60 -5.50 18.29
CA GLN A 30 -2.90 -5.10 17.07
C GLN A 30 -1.39 -5.23 17.25
N ASN A 31 -0.91 -6.47 17.25
CA ASN A 31 0.51 -6.76 17.08
C ASN A 31 0.90 -6.49 15.62
N MET A 32 1.11 -5.22 15.26
CA MET A 32 1.76 -4.92 13.99
C MET A 32 3.20 -5.43 14.06
N PRO A 33 3.59 -6.40 13.22
CA PRO A 33 4.94 -6.93 13.26
C PRO A 33 5.93 -5.80 12.92
N ILE A 34 6.86 -5.53 13.84
CA ILE A 34 7.94 -4.54 13.64
C ILE A 34 8.80 -4.92 12.43
N LYS A 35 8.85 -6.22 12.09
CA LYS A 35 9.51 -6.76 10.90
C LYS A 35 8.65 -7.88 10.33
N TYR A 36 8.32 -7.78 9.04
CA TYR A 36 7.67 -8.86 8.30
C TYR A 36 8.67 -9.44 7.30
N LYS A 37 8.86 -10.76 7.32
CA LYS A 37 9.68 -11.46 6.33
C LYS A 37 8.74 -12.10 5.32
N PHE A 38 8.73 -11.58 4.11
CA PHE A 38 7.94 -12.13 3.02
C PHE A 38 8.54 -13.45 2.55
N THR A 39 7.70 -14.46 2.41
CA THR A 39 8.05 -15.73 1.77
C THR A 39 7.90 -15.55 0.27
N ILE A 40 8.94 -15.85 -0.50
CA ILE A 40 8.86 -15.84 -1.96
C ILE A 40 8.01 -17.03 -2.38
N LEU A 41 6.96 -16.76 -3.15
CA LEU A 41 6.07 -17.78 -3.70
C LEU A 41 6.55 -18.24 -5.08
N ASP A 42 6.15 -19.45 -5.46
CA ASP A 42 6.32 -19.95 -6.83
C ASP A 42 5.55 -19.04 -7.80
N SER A 43 6.22 -18.58 -8.85
CA SER A 43 5.65 -17.58 -9.76
C SER A 43 4.54 -18.12 -10.64
N GLU A 44 4.63 -19.37 -11.08
CA GLU A 44 3.65 -19.95 -11.99
C GLU A 44 2.34 -20.19 -11.23
N ILE A 45 2.42 -20.87 -10.10
CA ILE A 45 1.28 -21.13 -9.22
C ILE A 45 0.64 -19.80 -8.79
N PHE A 46 1.44 -18.83 -8.36
CA PHE A 46 0.94 -17.53 -7.93
C PHE A 46 0.12 -16.84 -9.04
N LEU A 47 0.65 -16.80 -10.27
CA LEU A 47 0.02 -16.13 -11.41
C LEU A 47 -1.24 -16.85 -11.90
N GLU A 48 -1.29 -18.18 -11.85
CA GLU A 48 -2.47 -18.97 -12.21
C GLU A 48 -3.68 -18.60 -11.34
N GLU A 49 -3.45 -18.39 -10.04
CA GLU A 49 -4.47 -18.00 -9.08
C GLU A 49 -4.92 -16.53 -9.20
N ARG A 50 -4.21 -15.70 -9.98
CA ARG A 50 -4.55 -14.28 -10.13
C ARG A 50 -5.64 -14.06 -11.17
N GLY A 51 -6.40 -12.99 -10.98
CA GLY A 51 -7.41 -12.52 -11.94
C GLY A 51 -6.80 -12.03 -13.27
N SER A 52 -7.63 -11.97 -14.32
CA SER A 52 -7.22 -11.56 -15.68
C SER A 52 -6.56 -10.18 -15.73
N ILE A 53 -7.07 -9.21 -14.95
CA ILE A 53 -6.50 -7.86 -14.87
C ILE A 53 -5.05 -7.89 -14.38
N PHE A 54 -4.79 -8.65 -13.32
CA PHE A 54 -3.44 -8.77 -12.77
C PHE A 54 -2.49 -9.41 -13.78
N ARG A 55 -2.91 -10.48 -14.46
CA ARG A 55 -2.09 -11.13 -15.50
C ARG A 55 -1.81 -10.20 -16.68
N ALA A 56 -2.81 -9.48 -17.16
CA ALA A 56 -2.62 -8.50 -18.23
C ALA A 56 -1.64 -7.39 -17.85
N LEU A 57 -1.73 -6.88 -16.62
CA LEU A 57 -0.78 -5.87 -16.10
C LEU A 57 0.61 -6.47 -15.89
N HIS A 58 0.73 -7.72 -15.43
CA HIS A 58 1.99 -8.43 -15.32
C HIS A 58 2.70 -8.46 -16.69
N ASP A 59 2.00 -8.87 -17.75
CA ASP A 59 2.55 -8.92 -19.10
C ASP A 59 2.95 -7.53 -19.62
N GLN A 60 2.13 -6.51 -19.36
CA GLN A 60 2.45 -5.12 -19.73
C GLN A 60 3.71 -4.60 -19.02
N ILE A 61 3.88 -4.91 -17.74
CA ILE A 61 5.04 -4.52 -16.94
C ILE A 61 6.31 -5.17 -17.52
N LEU A 62 6.26 -6.48 -17.79
CA LEU A 62 7.37 -7.21 -18.42
C LEU A 62 7.71 -6.63 -19.81
N GLY A 63 6.69 -6.38 -20.64
CA GLY A 63 6.83 -5.78 -21.96
C GLY A 63 7.43 -4.36 -21.95
N SER A 64 7.43 -3.69 -20.79
CA SER A 64 8.02 -2.35 -20.62
C SER A 64 9.47 -2.38 -20.14
N GLY A 65 10.12 -3.54 -20.12
CA GLY A 65 11.52 -3.70 -19.73
C GLY A 65 11.74 -3.82 -18.21
N PHE A 66 10.69 -4.04 -17.42
CA PHE A 66 10.85 -4.41 -16.02
C PHE A 66 11.15 -5.91 -15.91
N ARG A 67 12.15 -6.26 -15.09
CA ARG A 67 12.44 -7.65 -14.73
C ARG A 67 11.62 -8.05 -13.51
N TYR A 68 10.99 -9.21 -13.57
CA TYR A 68 10.33 -9.80 -12.41
C TYR A 68 11.35 -10.15 -11.31
N VAL A 69 11.02 -9.79 -10.06
CA VAL A 69 11.86 -10.04 -8.87
C VAL A 69 11.27 -11.15 -8.02
N GLY A 70 9.95 -11.18 -7.85
CA GLY A 70 9.27 -12.19 -7.03
C GLY A 70 7.87 -11.77 -6.65
N SER A 71 7.10 -12.72 -6.10
CA SER A 71 5.76 -12.49 -5.58
C SER A 71 5.63 -13.00 -4.16
N SER A 72 4.73 -12.39 -3.42
CA SER A 72 4.40 -12.79 -2.06
C SER A 72 2.97 -12.38 -1.72
N GLU A 73 2.57 -12.73 -0.50
CA GLU A 73 1.27 -12.42 0.06
C GLU A 73 1.39 -11.91 1.50
N LEU A 74 0.39 -11.15 1.90
CA LEU A 74 0.16 -10.72 3.27
C LEU A 74 -1.31 -10.99 3.60
N ASN A 75 -1.54 -12.07 4.32
CA ASN A 75 -2.87 -12.48 4.77
C ASN A 75 -3.07 -12.04 6.21
N MET A 76 -4.10 -11.22 6.43
CA MET A 76 -4.56 -10.74 7.73
C MET A 76 -5.99 -11.23 7.98
N SER A 77 -6.46 -11.11 9.22
CA SER A 77 -7.79 -11.59 9.65
C SER A 77 -8.97 -11.03 8.83
N HIS A 78 -8.83 -9.84 8.24
CA HIS A 78 -9.91 -9.17 7.50
C HIS A 78 -9.49 -8.67 6.10
N SER A 79 -8.27 -9.02 5.67
CA SER A 79 -7.76 -8.61 4.36
C SER A 79 -6.65 -9.53 3.87
N ALA A 80 -6.59 -9.78 2.58
CA ALA A 80 -5.48 -10.45 1.92
C ALA A 80 -4.88 -9.52 0.85
N LEU A 81 -3.56 -9.40 0.84
CA LEU A 81 -2.81 -8.64 -0.15
C LEU A 81 -1.91 -9.62 -0.90
N TYR A 82 -2.00 -9.63 -2.22
CA TYR A 82 -1.14 -10.43 -3.08
C TYR A 82 -0.38 -9.48 -3.99
N PHE A 83 0.94 -9.64 -4.09
CA PHE A 83 1.74 -8.68 -4.84
C PHE A 83 2.94 -9.31 -5.53
N SER A 84 3.32 -8.68 -6.64
CA SER A 84 4.52 -8.97 -7.41
C SER A 84 5.40 -7.72 -7.46
N ILE A 85 6.72 -7.93 -7.32
CA ILE A 85 7.73 -6.89 -7.42
C ILE A 85 8.49 -7.05 -8.73
N TYR A 86 8.74 -5.93 -9.37
CA TYR A 86 9.51 -5.84 -10.60
C TYR A 86 10.49 -4.68 -10.50
N TYR A 87 11.60 -4.77 -11.22
CA TYR A 87 12.64 -3.76 -11.22
C TYR A 87 13.12 -3.44 -12.63
N ASN A 88 13.25 -2.15 -12.92
CA ASN A 88 13.83 -1.66 -14.17
C ASN A 88 15.20 -1.03 -13.89
N GLU A 89 16.25 -1.62 -14.46
CA GLU A 89 17.64 -1.21 -14.24
C GLU A 89 17.98 0.14 -14.87
N GLU A 90 17.39 0.47 -16.01
CA GLU A 90 17.66 1.71 -16.73
C GLU A 90 16.99 2.90 -16.03
N LEU A 91 15.74 2.72 -15.63
CA LEU A 91 14.95 3.74 -14.93
C LEU A 91 15.27 3.82 -13.43
N LYS A 92 16.01 2.84 -12.89
CA LYS A 92 16.23 2.66 -11.44
C LYS A 92 14.91 2.71 -10.68
N LEU A 93 13.91 1.99 -11.18
CA LEU A 93 12.54 2.08 -10.73
C LEU A 93 11.99 0.71 -10.33
N THR A 94 11.38 0.63 -9.16
CA THR A 94 10.65 -0.54 -8.70
C THR A 94 9.18 -0.38 -9.03
N CYS A 95 8.57 -1.40 -9.60
CA CYS A 95 7.13 -1.49 -9.78
C CYS A 95 6.58 -2.57 -8.84
N THR A 96 5.52 -2.27 -8.12
CA THR A 96 4.78 -3.23 -7.32
C THR A 96 3.36 -3.31 -7.85
N LEU A 97 3.01 -4.46 -8.40
CA LEU A 97 1.64 -4.78 -8.80
C LEU A 97 1.00 -5.55 -7.67
N MET A 98 -0.19 -5.14 -7.22
CA MET A 98 -0.84 -5.81 -6.11
C MET A 98 -2.36 -5.85 -6.25
N THR A 99 -2.96 -6.94 -5.76
CA THR A 99 -4.40 -7.07 -5.59
C THR A 99 -4.72 -7.17 -4.11
N VAL A 100 -5.66 -6.34 -3.66
CA VAL A 100 -6.16 -6.32 -2.29
C VAL A 100 -7.55 -6.94 -2.27
N HIS A 101 -7.76 -7.88 -1.37
CA HIS A 101 -9.05 -8.41 -0.99
C HIS A 101 -9.35 -7.94 0.43
N ALA A 102 -10.49 -7.30 0.66
CA ALA A 102 -10.94 -6.93 2.00
C ALA A 102 -12.35 -7.49 2.20
N THR A 103 -12.67 -7.97 3.41
CA THR A 103 -13.90 -8.72 3.69
C THR A 103 -15.19 -8.01 3.24
N HIS A 104 -15.21 -6.68 3.24
CA HIS A 104 -16.40 -5.88 2.93
C HIS A 104 -16.29 -5.04 1.64
N ASN A 105 -15.18 -5.15 0.89
CA ASN A 105 -14.97 -4.38 -0.33
C ASN A 105 -14.69 -5.32 -1.51
N SER A 106 -15.11 -4.91 -2.71
CA SER A 106 -14.68 -5.59 -3.93
C SER A 106 -13.16 -5.59 -4.04
N PRO A 107 -12.54 -6.68 -4.52
CA PRO A 107 -11.12 -6.70 -4.75
C PRO A 107 -10.72 -5.61 -5.73
N PHE A 108 -9.56 -4.98 -5.49
CA PHE A 108 -9.02 -3.99 -6.42
C PHE A 108 -7.53 -4.26 -6.66
N THR A 109 -7.11 -3.98 -7.89
CA THR A 109 -5.72 -4.10 -8.33
C THR A 109 -5.14 -2.70 -8.47
N GLN A 110 -3.92 -2.52 -7.97
CA GLN A 110 -3.21 -1.25 -8.02
C GLN A 110 -1.74 -1.47 -8.39
N ILE A 111 -1.15 -0.39 -8.91
CA ILE A 111 0.26 -0.32 -9.29
C ILE A 111 0.89 0.80 -8.47
N GLU A 112 2.06 0.51 -7.89
CA GLU A 112 2.91 1.48 -7.23
C GLU A 112 4.30 1.46 -7.86
N PHE A 113 4.75 2.62 -8.35
CA PHE A 113 6.12 2.85 -8.76
C PHE A 113 6.88 3.50 -7.61
N THR A 114 8.05 2.98 -7.26
CA THR A 114 8.90 3.53 -6.21
C THR A 114 10.35 3.65 -6.63
N GLN A 115 11.01 4.71 -6.15
CA GLN A 115 12.45 4.89 -6.23
C GLN A 115 12.99 5.22 -4.84
N LEU A 116 13.96 4.43 -4.39
CA LEU A 116 14.73 4.71 -3.19
C LEU A 116 15.90 5.60 -3.59
N TYR A 117 16.19 6.62 -2.78
CA TYR A 117 17.36 7.50 -2.94
C TYR A 117 18.41 7.18 -1.88
N LYS A 118 19.67 7.54 -2.15
CA LYS A 118 20.78 7.30 -1.21
C LYS A 118 20.63 7.93 0.16
N ASP A 119 19.85 9.01 0.26
CA ASP A 119 19.54 9.65 1.54
C ASP A 119 18.49 8.90 2.37
N GLY A 120 18.01 7.75 1.87
CA GLY A 120 17.00 6.91 2.50
C GLY A 120 15.56 7.32 2.17
N THR A 121 15.36 8.36 1.36
CA THR A 121 14.02 8.79 0.94
C THR A 121 13.44 7.81 -0.07
N LEU A 122 12.19 7.42 0.14
CA LEU A 122 11.39 6.63 -0.79
C LEU A 122 10.38 7.54 -1.48
N PHE A 123 10.54 7.74 -2.78
CA PHE A 123 9.54 8.40 -3.60
C PHE A 123 8.58 7.39 -4.21
N GLY A 124 7.28 7.67 -4.22
CA GLY A 124 6.27 6.77 -4.74
C GLY A 124 5.20 7.44 -5.59
N VAL A 125 4.75 6.76 -6.64
CA VAL A 125 3.57 7.13 -7.44
C VAL A 125 2.67 5.91 -7.56
N ASN A 126 1.39 6.04 -7.19
CA ASN A 126 0.44 4.92 -7.29
C ASN A 126 -0.94 5.39 -7.74
N ASN A 127 -1.77 4.42 -8.15
CA ASN A 127 -3.18 4.64 -8.48
C ASN A 127 -4.14 4.17 -7.37
N ASN A 128 -3.68 4.09 -6.12
CA ASN A 128 -4.56 3.70 -5.02
C ASN A 128 -5.66 4.74 -4.80
N GLY A 129 -6.92 4.33 -4.92
CA GLY A 129 -8.08 5.18 -4.62
C GLY A 129 -8.41 5.32 -3.14
N ILE A 130 -7.79 4.53 -2.27
CA ILE A 130 -8.03 4.57 -0.83
C ILE A 130 -7.11 5.62 -0.19
N PHE A 131 -7.71 6.56 0.53
CA PHE A 131 -6.98 7.54 1.32
C PHE A 131 -6.20 6.85 2.44
N GLY A 132 -4.93 7.22 2.56
CA GLY A 132 -4.09 6.76 3.67
C GLY A 132 -4.62 7.32 4.99
N VAL A 133 -4.98 6.44 5.91
CA VAL A 133 -5.42 6.79 7.28
C VAL A 133 -4.24 6.97 8.25
N TYR A 134 -3.02 6.66 7.78
CA TYR A 134 -1.80 6.77 8.56
C TYR A 134 -1.15 8.15 8.40
N PRO A 135 -0.48 8.65 9.45
CA PRO A 135 0.26 9.91 9.38
C PRO A 135 1.34 9.87 8.30
N LYS A 136 1.72 11.06 7.79
CA LYS A 136 2.79 11.17 6.80
C LYS A 136 4.07 10.56 7.37
N TRP A 137 4.66 9.64 6.61
CA TRP A 137 5.94 9.04 6.97
C TRP A 137 7.07 9.97 6.53
N SER A 138 8.00 10.32 7.43
CA SER A 138 9.09 11.26 7.17
C SER A 138 10.03 10.85 6.03
N ILE A 139 10.13 9.55 5.76
CA ILE A 139 11.01 9.00 4.72
C ILE A 139 10.28 8.66 3.42
N LYS A 140 8.93 8.79 3.35
CA LYS A 140 8.15 8.44 2.16
C LYS A 140 7.38 9.65 1.64
N ASP A 141 7.71 10.07 0.42
CA ASP A 141 6.93 11.05 -0.34
C ASP A 141 6.16 10.33 -1.44
N GLY A 142 4.82 10.40 -1.39
CA GLY A 142 3.94 9.64 -2.27
C GLY A 142 2.89 10.50 -2.96
N TYR A 143 2.73 10.31 -4.26
CA TYR A 143 1.68 10.95 -5.06
C TYR A 143 0.68 9.90 -5.53
N ARG A 144 -0.62 10.17 -5.35
CA ARG A 144 -1.69 9.25 -5.72
C ARG A 144 -2.48 9.79 -6.90
N TYR A 145 -2.78 8.93 -7.85
CA TYR A 145 -3.59 9.22 -9.03
C TYR A 145 -4.72 8.19 -9.18
N PRO A 146 -5.75 8.20 -8.30
CA PRO A 146 -6.84 7.22 -8.30
C PRO A 146 -7.58 7.07 -9.63
N SER A 147 -7.64 8.14 -10.42
CA SER A 147 -8.35 8.17 -11.70
C SER A 147 -7.52 7.62 -12.87
N VAL A 148 -6.25 7.25 -12.64
CA VAL A 148 -5.34 6.74 -13.67
C VAL A 148 -5.26 5.22 -13.56
N ASN A 149 -6.09 4.54 -14.36
CA ASN A 149 -6.13 3.07 -14.43
C ASN A 149 -5.28 2.50 -15.57
N ASP A 150 -4.75 3.35 -16.45
CA ASP A 150 -3.84 2.93 -17.52
C ASP A 150 -2.40 2.88 -17.00
N TYR A 151 -1.77 1.71 -17.16
CA TYR A 151 -0.39 1.47 -16.72
C TYR A 151 0.61 2.41 -17.39
N ASN A 152 0.51 2.62 -18.70
CA ASN A 152 1.47 3.44 -19.45
C ASN A 152 1.39 4.92 -19.05
N GLN A 153 0.17 5.41 -18.84
CA GLN A 153 -0.08 6.75 -18.33
C GLN A 153 0.51 6.93 -16.94
N LEU A 154 0.30 5.97 -16.02
CA LEU A 154 0.87 6.03 -14.67
C LEU A 154 2.40 5.96 -14.69
N LEU A 155 2.99 5.10 -15.52
CA LEU A 155 4.44 5.01 -15.71
C LEU A 155 5.01 6.33 -16.24
N ASN A 156 4.35 6.96 -17.20
CA ASN A 156 4.79 8.25 -17.74
C ASN A 156 4.74 9.36 -16.68
N ILE A 157 3.68 9.39 -15.86
CA ILE A 157 3.59 10.29 -14.71
C ILE A 157 4.73 10.02 -13.72
N ALA A 158 4.96 8.75 -13.37
CA ALA A 158 6.04 8.35 -12.47
C ALA A 158 7.41 8.81 -12.99
N ARG A 159 7.73 8.55 -14.25
CA ARG A 159 9.00 8.98 -14.88
C ARG A 159 9.18 10.49 -14.83
N LYS A 160 8.14 11.26 -15.13
CA LYS A 160 8.19 12.74 -15.11
C LYS A 160 8.39 13.28 -13.70
N LEU A 161 7.70 12.72 -12.72
CA LEU A 161 7.82 13.17 -11.32
C LEU A 161 9.17 12.78 -10.73
N ILE A 162 9.59 11.53 -10.92
CA ILE A 162 10.83 11.00 -10.40
C ILE A 162 12.05 11.71 -11.03
N GLY A 163 12.03 11.94 -12.34
CA GLY A 163 13.11 12.68 -13.01
C GLY A 163 13.25 14.14 -12.54
N ARG A 164 12.21 14.72 -11.92
CA ARG A 164 12.24 16.06 -11.33
C ARG A 164 12.50 16.04 -9.82
N TYR A 165 12.12 14.95 -9.15
CA TYR A 165 12.22 14.84 -7.71
C TYR A 165 13.67 14.59 -7.31
N LYS A 166 14.22 15.50 -6.49
CA LYS A 166 15.61 15.46 -6.03
C LYS A 166 16.60 15.13 -7.16
N SER A 167 16.54 15.87 -8.28
CA SER A 167 17.43 15.68 -9.45
C SER A 167 18.92 15.68 -9.12
N ASN A 168 19.29 16.26 -7.96
CA ASN A 168 20.67 16.36 -7.49
C ASN A 168 21.06 15.21 -6.53
N CYS A 169 20.13 14.31 -6.21
CA CYS A 169 20.36 13.13 -5.38
C CYS A 169 20.32 11.88 -6.27
N THR A 170 21.20 10.92 -5.98
CA THR A 170 21.24 9.68 -6.77
C THR A 170 20.25 8.66 -6.21
N PRO A 171 19.52 7.94 -7.08
CA PRO A 171 18.83 6.70 -6.71
C PRO A 171 19.81 5.68 -6.12
#